data_AF-A0A443VCT9-F1
#
_entry.id   AF-A0A443VCT9-F1
#
_cell.length_a   1.000
_cell.length_b   1.000
_cell.length_c   1.000
_cell.angle_alpha   90.00
_cell.angle_beta   90.00
_cell.angle_gamma   90.00
#
_symmetry.space_group_name_H-M   'P 1'
#
loop_
_entity.id
_entity.type
_entity.pdbx_description
1 polymer ?
#
loop_
_entity_poly.entity_id
_entity_poly.type
_entity_poly.pdbx_seq_one_letter_code
_entity_poly.pdbx_strand_id
1 'polypeptide(L)'
;VEPKWDLKTDWQIISEIATRMGYPMHYNNTQEIWDELRHLCPDFYGATYEKMGELGYVMWPCRDESDADQGTSYLFKEKFDTPNGLAQFFTCDWVAPIDKLTDEYPMVLSTVREVGHYSCRSMTGNCAALAALADEPGYAQINTADAARLGIEDEALVWVNSRKGRIITRAQVSDRPNKGAVYMTYQWWIGACNELVAENLSP
;
A
#
# COMPACT_ATOMS: atom_id res chain seq x y z
N VAL A 1 14.20 -3.24 20.78
CA VAL A 1 15.52 -3.93 20.83
C VAL A 1 16.57 -2.97 20.31
N GLU A 2 17.77 -3.00 20.88
CA GLU A 2 18.87 -2.15 20.39
C GLU A 2 19.39 -2.62 19.01
N PRO A 3 19.73 -1.68 18.11
CA PRO A 3 20.31 -2.01 16.81
C PRO A 3 21.70 -2.66 16.98
N LYS A 4 22.12 -3.45 15.99
CA LYS A 4 23.44 -4.12 15.99
C LYS A 4 24.55 -3.30 15.34
N TRP A 5 24.19 -2.20 14.68
CA TRP A 5 25.09 -1.32 13.97
C TRP A 5 24.86 0.12 14.41
N ASP A 6 25.76 1.01 14.00
CA ASP A 6 25.64 2.46 14.22
C ASP A 6 24.52 3.02 13.32
N LEU A 7 23.29 2.92 13.83
CA LEU A 7 22.08 3.38 13.18
C LEU A 7 21.48 4.54 13.96
N LYS A 8 20.88 5.46 13.20
CA LYS A 8 20.04 6.54 13.71
C LYS A 8 18.61 6.27 13.30
N THR A 9 17.65 6.79 14.07
CA THR A 9 16.26 6.84 13.61
C THR A 9 16.13 7.80 12.42
N ASP A 10 15.10 7.65 11.60
CA ASP A 10 14.89 8.50 10.43
C ASP A 10 14.86 10.00 10.81
N TRP A 11 14.16 10.35 11.90
CA TRP A 11 14.06 11.74 12.36
C TRP A 11 15.39 12.30 12.88
N GLN A 12 16.29 11.47 13.43
CA GLN A 12 17.64 11.91 13.82
C GLN A 12 18.48 12.28 12.60
N ILE A 13 18.41 11.48 11.53
CA ILE A 13 19.11 11.74 10.28
C ILE A 13 18.62 13.06 9.67
N ILE A 14 17.30 13.25 9.60
CA ILE A 14 16.69 14.48 9.08
C ILE A 14 17.07 15.68 9.94
N SER A 15 17.03 15.56 11.27
CA SER A 15 17.41 16.62 12.22
C SER A 15 18.87 17.05 12.05
N GLU A 16 19.78 16.09 11.88
CA GLU A 16 21.20 16.36 11.68
C GLU A 16 21.46 17.05 10.32
N ILE A 17 20.80 16.59 9.25
CA ILE A 17 20.88 17.22 7.94
C ILE A 17 20.34 18.66 8.01
N ALA A 18 19.18 18.88 8.61
CA ALA A 18 18.60 20.21 8.76
C ALA A 18 19.55 21.16 9.51
N THR A 19 20.13 20.68 10.61
CA THR A 19 21.12 21.45 11.39
C THR A 19 22.34 21.81 10.55
N ARG A 20 22.87 20.86 9.76
CA ARG A 20 24.00 21.10 8.84
C ARG A 20 23.63 22.05 7.69
N MET A 21 22.36 22.11 7.31
CA MET A 21 21.83 23.05 6.32
C MET A 21 21.53 24.44 6.91
N GLY A 22 21.74 24.65 8.21
CA GLY A 22 21.58 25.95 8.87
C GLY A 22 20.25 26.14 9.62
N TYR A 23 19.38 25.13 9.68
CA TYR A 23 18.17 25.14 10.49
C TYR A 23 18.35 24.22 11.72
N PRO A 24 18.58 24.77 12.94
CA PRO A 24 18.86 23.95 14.11
C PRO A 24 17.66 23.08 14.47
N MET A 25 17.83 21.76 14.42
CA MET A 25 16.78 20.79 14.73
C MET A 25 17.37 19.59 15.46
N HIS A 26 16.81 19.28 16.63
CA HIS A 26 17.18 18.14 17.45
C HIS A 26 16.04 17.80 18.40
N TYR A 27 15.74 16.51 18.52
CA TYR A 27 14.79 15.98 19.49
C TYR A 27 15.47 14.87 20.30
N ASN A 28 15.18 14.77 21.59
CA ASN A 28 15.73 13.73 22.45
C ASN A 28 15.00 12.39 22.25
N ASN A 29 13.72 12.43 21.87
CA ASN A 29 12.87 11.25 21.67
C ASN A 29 11.63 11.60 20.82
N THR A 30 10.83 10.60 20.47
CA THR A 30 9.63 10.79 19.63
C THR A 30 8.48 11.46 20.36
N GLN A 31 8.43 11.42 21.69
CA GLN A 31 7.37 12.08 22.46
C GLN A 31 7.49 13.61 22.37
N GLU A 32 8.71 14.15 22.36
CA GLU A 32 8.92 15.59 22.12
C GLU A 32 8.36 16.03 20.75
N ILE A 33 8.63 15.23 19.70
CA ILE A 33 8.09 15.48 18.35
C ILE A 33 6.56 15.39 18.35
N TRP A 34 6.02 14.38 19.03
CA TRP A 34 4.58 14.18 19.15
C TRP A 34 3.90 15.32 19.88
N ASP A 35 4.48 15.79 20.97
CA ASP A 35 3.93 16.91 21.74
C ASP A 35 4.01 18.22 20.93
N GLU A 36 5.10 18.48 20.19
CA GLU A 36 5.16 19.61 19.26
C GLU A 36 4.07 19.53 18.18
N LEU A 37 3.89 18.36 17.55
CA LEU A 37 2.81 18.09 16.58
C LEU A 37 1.44 18.38 17.20
N ARG A 38 1.15 17.85 18.39
CA ARG A 38 -0.16 17.98 19.05
C ARG A 38 -0.55 19.44 19.28
N HIS A 39 0.41 20.30 19.64
CA HIS A 39 0.15 21.74 19.81
C HIS A 39 -0.17 22.46 18.49
N LEU A 40 0.28 21.92 17.35
CA LEU A 40 0.03 22.46 16.01
C LEU A 40 -1.19 21.83 15.33
N CYS A 41 -1.64 20.67 15.80
CA CYS A 41 -2.73 19.88 15.22
C CYS A 41 -3.88 19.73 16.22
N PRO A 42 -4.89 20.64 16.18
CA PRO A 42 -6.01 20.60 17.13
C PRO A 42 -6.77 19.27 17.19
N ASP A 43 -6.82 18.50 16.09
CA ASP A 43 -7.48 17.19 16.02
C ASP A 43 -6.69 16.04 16.67
N PHE A 44 -5.41 16.27 16.97
CA PHE A 44 -4.56 15.29 17.66
C PHE A 44 -4.19 15.73 19.07
N TYR A 45 -4.57 16.95 19.47
CA TYR A 45 -4.15 17.54 20.75
C TYR A 45 -4.41 16.62 21.94
N GLY A 46 -5.58 15.98 21.99
CA GLY A 46 -5.97 15.10 23.08
C GLY A 46 -5.33 13.71 23.08
N ALA A 47 -4.69 13.31 21.97
CA ALA A 47 -4.11 11.98 21.78
C ALA A 47 -2.69 11.90 22.39
N THR A 48 -2.58 12.06 23.71
CA THR A 48 -1.30 11.99 24.43
C THR A 48 -0.70 10.58 24.38
N TYR A 49 0.62 10.46 24.57
CA TYR A 49 1.28 9.15 24.71
C TYR A 49 0.69 8.34 25.87
N GLU A 50 0.36 9.00 26.98
CA GLU A 50 -0.28 8.37 28.14
C GLU A 50 -1.64 7.78 27.79
N LYS A 51 -2.47 8.53 27.06
CA LYS A 51 -3.81 8.08 26.64
C LYS A 51 -3.76 6.92 25.65
N MET A 52 -2.81 6.94 24.72
CA MET A 52 -2.60 5.82 23.79
C MET A 52 -2.04 4.58 24.51
N GLY A 53 -1.16 4.77 25.49
CA GLY A 53 -0.63 3.69 26.32
C GLY A 53 -0.08 2.50 25.52
N GLU A 54 -0.15 1.29 26.11
CA GLU A 54 0.34 0.07 25.44
C GLU A 54 -0.69 -0.57 24.51
N LEU A 55 -1.99 -0.46 24.85
CA LEU A 55 -3.10 -1.11 24.13
C LEU A 55 -4.23 -0.14 23.77
N GLY A 56 -4.09 1.15 24.07
CA GLY A 56 -5.09 2.15 23.76
C GLY A 56 -5.20 2.38 22.25
N TYR A 57 -6.41 2.68 21.82
CA TYR A 57 -6.73 2.92 20.42
C TYR A 57 -7.53 4.21 20.30
N VAL A 58 -6.82 5.31 20.08
CA VAL A 58 -7.40 6.66 20.01
C VAL A 58 -7.59 7.03 18.55
N MET A 59 -8.84 7.01 18.08
CA MET A 59 -9.17 7.51 16.74
C MET A 59 -9.26 9.03 16.77
N TRP A 60 -8.47 9.70 15.93
CA TRP A 60 -8.65 11.13 15.72
C TRP A 60 -9.99 11.40 14.99
N PRO A 61 -10.64 12.55 15.22
CA PRO A 61 -10.24 13.62 16.14
C PRO A 61 -10.30 13.26 17.63
N CYS A 62 -9.29 13.68 18.38
CA CYS A 62 -9.23 13.68 19.84
C CYS A 62 -8.62 15.04 20.26
N ARG A 63 -9.42 15.90 20.88
CA ARG A 63 -9.13 17.33 21.02
C ARG A 63 -8.81 17.76 22.44
N ASP A 64 -9.20 16.97 23.43
CA ASP A 64 -8.97 17.25 24.85
C ASP A 64 -8.06 16.19 25.47
N GLU A 65 -7.08 16.59 26.26
CA GLU A 65 -6.19 15.65 26.96
C GLU A 65 -6.92 14.86 28.05
N SER A 66 -8.06 15.34 28.53
CA SER A 66 -8.95 14.65 29.46
C SER A 66 -9.26 13.23 28.99
N ASP A 67 -9.18 12.27 29.91
CA ASP A 67 -9.56 10.87 29.65
C ASP A 67 -11.05 10.69 29.34
N ALA A 68 -11.87 11.72 29.47
CA ALA A 68 -13.24 11.67 28.96
C ALA A 68 -13.29 11.70 27.42
N ASP A 69 -12.32 12.33 26.75
CA ASP A 69 -12.17 12.33 25.30
C ASP A 69 -11.32 11.13 24.86
N GLN A 70 -11.98 10.03 24.52
CA GLN A 70 -11.36 8.80 24.02
C GLN A 70 -11.24 8.77 22.48
N GLY A 71 -11.42 9.92 21.82
CA GLY A 71 -11.41 10.05 20.38
C GLY A 71 -12.76 9.79 19.72
N THR A 72 -12.77 9.83 18.39
CA THR A 72 -13.98 9.86 17.56
C THR A 72 -14.14 8.56 16.78
N SER A 73 -15.13 7.74 17.13
CA SER A 73 -15.31 6.41 16.51
C SER A 73 -15.85 6.43 15.08
N TYR A 74 -16.62 7.47 14.72
CA TYR A 74 -17.16 7.65 13.38
C TYR A 74 -17.37 9.14 13.14
N LEU A 75 -17.25 9.55 11.88
CA LEU A 75 -17.38 10.96 11.49
C LEU A 75 -18.82 11.30 11.11
N PHE A 76 -19.09 12.60 10.97
CA PHE A 76 -20.34 13.15 10.43
C PHE A 76 -21.62 12.88 11.24
N LYS A 77 -21.50 12.65 12.55
CA LYS A 77 -22.65 12.44 13.45
C LYS A 77 -23.65 13.61 13.41
N GLU A 78 -23.13 14.84 13.53
CA GLU A 78 -23.95 16.05 13.64
C GLU A 78 -24.02 16.83 12.31
N LYS A 79 -22.91 16.89 11.57
CA LYS A 79 -22.81 17.57 10.26
C LYS A 79 -21.71 16.94 9.40
N PHE A 80 -21.76 17.13 8.08
CA PHE A 80 -20.62 16.84 7.22
C PHE A 80 -19.55 17.94 7.34
N ASP A 81 -18.29 17.60 7.08
CA ASP A 81 -17.18 18.57 7.09
C ASP A 81 -16.97 19.27 5.75
N THR A 82 -18.02 19.33 4.93
CA THR A 82 -18.09 20.17 3.75
C THR A 82 -18.37 21.63 4.13
N PRO A 83 -18.05 22.62 3.27
CA PRO A 83 -18.20 24.05 3.60
C PRO A 83 -19.62 24.47 4.04
N ASN A 84 -20.66 23.76 3.59
CA ASN A 84 -22.05 24.03 3.95
C ASN A 84 -22.68 22.97 4.87
N GLY A 85 -21.90 21.99 5.35
CA GLY A 85 -22.38 20.94 6.26
C GLY A 85 -23.20 19.82 5.60
N LEU A 86 -23.39 19.82 4.28
CA LEU A 86 -24.18 18.83 3.55
C LEU A 86 -23.29 17.92 2.68
N ALA A 87 -23.63 16.63 2.63
CA ALA A 87 -23.03 15.71 1.67
C ALA A 87 -23.35 16.16 0.23
N GLN A 88 -22.39 15.97 -0.67
CA GLN A 88 -22.51 16.34 -2.08
C GLN A 88 -22.73 15.08 -2.91
N PHE A 89 -23.88 14.98 -3.57
CA PHE A 89 -24.10 13.92 -4.54
C PHE A 89 -23.24 14.17 -5.79
N PHE A 90 -22.56 13.13 -6.25
CA PHE A 90 -21.73 13.20 -7.45
C PHE A 90 -21.84 11.90 -8.25
N THR A 91 -21.86 12.04 -9.57
CA THR A 91 -21.72 10.95 -10.54
C THR A 91 -21.10 11.51 -11.83
N CYS A 92 -20.64 10.62 -12.71
CA CYS A 92 -20.13 10.97 -14.03
C CYS A 92 -20.44 9.84 -15.02
N ASP A 93 -20.31 10.13 -16.31
CA ASP A 93 -20.40 9.09 -17.34
C ASP A 93 -19.23 8.10 -17.21
N TRP A 94 -19.52 6.82 -17.46
CA TRP A 94 -18.48 5.79 -17.47
C TRP A 94 -17.49 6.02 -18.62
N VAL A 95 -16.20 5.90 -18.30
CA VAL A 95 -15.11 5.96 -19.27
C VAL A 95 -14.27 4.70 -19.12
N ALA A 96 -13.98 4.03 -20.24
CA ALA A 96 -13.12 2.86 -20.26
C ALA A 96 -11.68 3.20 -19.84
N PRO A 97 -10.92 2.23 -19.29
CA PRO A 97 -9.47 2.38 -19.13
C PRO A 97 -8.76 2.76 -20.43
N ILE A 98 -7.60 3.41 -20.29
CA ILE A 98 -6.84 4.00 -21.41
C ILE A 98 -6.41 2.94 -22.43
N ASP A 99 -5.84 1.83 -21.97
CA ASP A 99 -5.42 0.74 -22.85
C ASP A 99 -6.63 -0.10 -23.28
N LYS A 100 -6.73 -0.30 -24.61
CA LYS A 100 -7.79 -1.09 -25.23
C LYS A 100 -7.27 -2.48 -25.57
N LEU A 101 -8.11 -3.48 -25.35
CA LEU A 101 -7.86 -4.84 -25.81
C LEU A 101 -7.81 -4.86 -27.34
N THR A 102 -6.92 -5.71 -27.86
CA THR A 102 -6.75 -5.96 -29.28
C THR A 102 -6.70 -7.47 -29.51
N ASP A 103 -6.73 -7.91 -30.77
CA ASP A 103 -6.56 -9.34 -31.08
C ASP A 103 -5.17 -9.85 -30.64
N GLU A 104 -4.15 -8.99 -30.64
CA GLU A 104 -2.79 -9.31 -30.17
C GLU A 104 -2.67 -9.31 -28.63
N TYR A 105 -3.35 -8.38 -27.96
CA TYR A 105 -3.42 -8.27 -26.50
C TYR A 105 -4.88 -8.42 -26.03
N PRO A 106 -5.45 -9.65 -26.06
CA PRO A 106 -6.86 -9.87 -25.73
C PRO A 106 -7.11 -10.01 -24.22
N MET A 107 -6.06 -9.96 -23.40
CA MET A 107 -6.13 -10.16 -21.95
C MET A 107 -5.94 -8.84 -21.21
N VAL A 108 -6.75 -8.62 -20.18
CA VAL A 108 -6.53 -7.55 -19.18
C VAL A 108 -5.51 -8.03 -18.15
N LEU A 109 -4.51 -7.21 -17.84
CA LEU A 109 -3.68 -7.39 -16.65
C LEU A 109 -4.26 -6.56 -15.50
N SER A 110 -4.52 -7.19 -14.36
CA SER A 110 -4.91 -6.51 -13.11
C SER A 110 -3.90 -6.83 -12.01
N THR A 111 -3.23 -5.80 -11.50
CA THR A 111 -2.25 -5.97 -10.41
C THR A 111 -2.94 -5.94 -9.05
N VAL A 112 -2.67 -6.95 -8.22
CA VAL A 112 -3.25 -7.13 -6.89
C VAL A 112 -2.14 -7.37 -5.85
N ARG A 113 -2.50 -7.90 -4.69
CA ARG A 113 -1.57 -8.29 -3.63
C ARG A 113 -1.89 -9.71 -3.17
N GLU A 114 -0.91 -10.36 -2.57
CA GLU A 114 -1.07 -11.67 -1.94
C GLU A 114 -0.82 -11.62 -0.44
N VAL A 115 -1.39 -12.61 0.25
CA VAL A 115 -1.13 -12.86 1.67
C VAL A 115 0.28 -13.45 1.85
N GLY A 116 0.90 -13.20 3.00
CA GLY A 116 2.24 -13.71 3.31
C GLY A 116 3.38 -12.82 2.81
N HIS A 117 3.16 -11.99 1.79
CA HIS A 117 4.11 -10.97 1.34
C HIS A 117 3.50 -9.58 1.21
N TYR A 118 4.19 -8.59 1.78
CA TYR A 118 3.71 -7.21 1.86
C TYR A 118 4.54 -6.26 1.01
N SER A 119 3.86 -5.57 0.10
CA SER A 119 4.37 -4.44 -0.71
C SER A 119 5.74 -4.73 -1.35
N CYS A 120 6.82 -4.08 -0.90
CA CYS A 120 8.15 -4.23 -1.47
C CYS A 120 8.78 -5.62 -1.23
N ARG A 121 8.20 -6.43 -0.33
CA ARG A 121 8.75 -7.71 0.13
C ARG A 121 10.12 -7.56 0.86
N SER A 122 10.63 -6.35 1.04
CA SER A 122 11.90 -6.07 1.74
C SER A 122 11.92 -6.51 3.21
N MET A 123 10.78 -6.47 3.91
CA MET A 123 10.66 -7.07 5.25
C MET A 123 10.24 -8.53 5.15
N THR A 124 9.06 -8.78 4.55
CA THR A 124 8.43 -10.11 4.56
C THR A 124 9.20 -11.19 3.77
N GLY A 125 9.94 -10.83 2.73
CA GLY A 125 10.83 -11.74 2.00
C GLY A 125 12.12 -12.06 2.76
N ASN A 126 12.51 -11.24 3.73
CA ASN A 126 13.62 -11.53 4.64
C ASN A 126 13.19 -12.30 5.90
N CYS A 127 11.91 -12.66 6.01
CA CYS A 127 11.39 -13.52 7.08
C CYS A 127 11.40 -14.98 6.64
N ALA A 128 12.20 -15.82 7.30
CA ALA A 128 12.40 -17.22 6.90
C ALA A 128 11.10 -18.02 6.69
N ALA A 129 10.13 -17.89 7.60
CA ALA A 129 8.86 -18.60 7.50
C ALA A 129 8.01 -18.13 6.31
N LEU A 130 8.03 -16.84 5.97
CA LEU A 130 7.23 -16.29 4.88
C LEU A 130 7.90 -16.56 3.53
N ALA A 131 9.22 -16.41 3.44
CA ALA A 131 10.00 -16.73 2.25
C ALA A 131 9.87 -18.20 1.83
N ALA A 132 9.69 -19.11 2.79
CA ALA A 132 9.46 -20.53 2.51
C ALA A 132 8.08 -20.84 1.89
N LEU A 133 7.10 -19.94 2.04
CA LEU A 133 5.74 -20.16 1.55
C LEU A 133 5.55 -19.74 0.09
N ALA A 134 6.28 -18.72 -0.36
CA ALA A 134 6.17 -18.23 -1.72
C ALA A 134 7.52 -17.62 -2.13
N ASP A 135 8.01 -17.98 -3.33
CA ASP A 135 9.22 -17.39 -3.88
C ASP A 135 9.10 -17.08 -5.39
N GLU A 136 10.14 -16.43 -5.91
CA GLU A 136 10.21 -15.92 -7.28
C GLU A 136 9.84 -16.98 -8.36
N PRO A 137 9.36 -16.54 -9.54
CA PRO A 137 9.11 -15.16 -9.96
C PRO A 137 7.72 -14.63 -9.56
N GLY A 138 7.01 -15.32 -8.67
CA GLY A 138 5.61 -15.06 -8.39
C GLY A 138 4.64 -15.72 -9.36
N TYR A 139 3.35 -15.52 -9.10
CA TYR A 139 2.26 -16.15 -9.85
C TYR A 139 1.41 -15.15 -10.65
N ALA A 140 1.00 -15.58 -11.84
CA ALA A 140 -0.06 -15.02 -12.63
C ALA A 140 -1.28 -15.93 -12.53
N GLN A 141 -2.38 -15.44 -11.97
CA GLN A 141 -3.62 -16.19 -11.90
C GLN A 141 -4.31 -16.15 -13.25
N ILE A 142 -4.54 -17.32 -13.85
CA ILE A 142 -5.11 -17.47 -15.19
C ILE A 142 -6.38 -18.32 -15.11
N ASN A 143 -7.43 -17.88 -15.80
CA ASN A 143 -8.69 -18.61 -15.87
C ASN A 143 -8.51 -19.96 -16.58
N THR A 144 -9.12 -21.02 -16.04
CA THR A 144 -9.06 -22.39 -16.59
C THR A 144 -9.37 -22.47 -18.08
N ALA A 145 -10.40 -21.75 -18.57
CA ALA A 145 -10.79 -21.80 -19.98
C ALA A 145 -9.83 -21.03 -20.90
N ASP A 146 -9.23 -19.94 -20.42
CA ASP A 146 -8.21 -19.22 -21.18
C ASP A 146 -6.89 -19.99 -21.19
N ALA A 147 -6.51 -20.60 -20.06
CA ALA A 147 -5.34 -21.46 -19.94
C ALA A 147 -5.39 -22.64 -20.92
N ALA A 148 -6.53 -23.36 -20.95
CA ALA A 148 -6.75 -24.46 -21.88
C ALA A 148 -6.68 -24.01 -23.36
N ARG A 149 -7.22 -22.82 -23.69
CA ARG A 149 -7.14 -22.26 -25.06
C ARG A 149 -5.71 -21.85 -25.43
N LEU A 150 -4.94 -21.33 -24.47
CA LEU A 150 -3.58 -20.84 -24.67
C LEU A 150 -2.51 -21.93 -24.54
N GLY A 151 -2.90 -23.15 -24.14
CA GLY A 151 -1.96 -24.26 -23.90
C GLY A 151 -1.06 -24.01 -22.68
N ILE A 152 -1.59 -23.35 -21.65
CA ILE A 152 -0.90 -23.05 -20.40
C ILE A 152 -1.40 -24.02 -19.34
N GLU A 153 -0.48 -24.77 -18.76
CA GLU A 153 -0.73 -25.65 -17.62
C GLU A 153 -0.41 -24.94 -16.29
N ASP A 154 -0.97 -25.46 -15.21
CA ASP A 154 -0.65 -24.99 -13.86
C ASP A 154 0.84 -25.16 -13.53
N GLU A 155 1.40 -24.26 -12.73
CA GLU A 155 2.82 -24.18 -12.34
C GLU A 155 3.83 -23.93 -13.48
N ALA A 156 3.38 -23.83 -14.73
CA ALA A 156 4.25 -23.56 -15.86
C ALA A 156 4.80 -22.12 -15.82
N LEU A 157 6.07 -21.93 -16.21
CA LEU A 157 6.60 -20.59 -16.43
C LEU A 157 6.05 -20.01 -17.74
N VAL A 158 5.57 -18.78 -17.68
CA VAL A 158 4.96 -18.06 -18.80
C VAL A 158 5.54 -16.65 -18.91
N TRP A 159 5.50 -16.11 -20.13
CA TRP A 159 5.83 -14.71 -20.40
C TRP A 159 4.54 -13.87 -20.41
N VAL A 160 4.61 -12.70 -19.81
CA VAL A 160 3.56 -11.67 -19.93
C VAL A 160 4.16 -10.47 -20.65
N ASN A 161 3.53 -10.11 -21.77
CA ASN A 161 3.96 -9.04 -22.66
C ASN A 161 2.99 -7.87 -22.57
N SER A 162 3.51 -6.65 -22.45
CA SER A 162 2.76 -5.42 -22.61
C SER A 162 3.53 -4.43 -23.49
N ARG A 163 2.95 -3.27 -23.76
CA ARG A 163 3.62 -2.17 -24.46
C ARG A 163 4.84 -1.62 -23.70
N LYS A 164 4.89 -1.80 -22.38
CA LYS A 164 5.95 -1.28 -21.51
C LYS A 164 7.11 -2.24 -21.36
N GLY A 165 6.85 -3.54 -21.42
CA GLY A 165 7.88 -4.53 -21.18
C GLY A 165 7.40 -5.96 -21.33
N ARG A 166 8.28 -6.88 -20.93
CA ARG A 166 8.02 -8.31 -20.91
C ARG A 166 8.63 -8.90 -19.65
N ILE A 167 7.83 -9.62 -18.87
CA ILE A 167 8.25 -10.26 -17.61
C ILE A 167 7.97 -11.76 -17.64
N ILE A 168 8.68 -12.50 -16.79
CA ILE A 168 8.44 -13.92 -16.56
C ILE A 168 7.68 -14.13 -15.25
N THR A 169 6.75 -15.08 -15.22
CA THR A 169 5.96 -15.43 -14.03
C THR A 169 5.59 -16.91 -14.07
N ARG A 170 5.16 -17.46 -12.95
CA ARG A 170 4.56 -18.81 -12.90
C ARG A 170 3.06 -18.72 -13.10
N ALA A 171 2.45 -19.63 -13.86
CA ALA A 171 1.01 -19.70 -14.02
C ALA A 171 0.37 -20.37 -12.81
N GLN A 172 -0.72 -19.79 -12.31
CA GLN A 172 -1.63 -20.44 -11.36
C GLN A 172 -3.00 -20.56 -12.01
N VAL A 173 -3.30 -21.73 -12.57
CA VAL A 173 -4.53 -21.97 -13.34
C VAL A 173 -5.66 -22.34 -12.38
N SER A 174 -6.75 -21.57 -12.40
CA SER A 174 -7.92 -21.87 -11.56
C SER A 174 -9.19 -21.19 -12.07
N ASP A 175 -10.33 -21.54 -11.48
CA ASP A 175 -11.63 -20.91 -11.77
C ASP A 175 -11.86 -19.61 -10.98
N ARG A 176 -10.91 -19.18 -10.14
CA ARG A 176 -11.00 -17.92 -9.38
C ARG A 176 -10.91 -16.67 -10.25
N PRO A 177 -9.89 -16.49 -11.11
CA PRO A 177 -9.81 -15.33 -12.00
C PRO A 177 -10.90 -15.40 -13.08
N ASN A 178 -11.49 -14.25 -13.41
CA ASN A 178 -12.47 -14.18 -14.50
C ASN A 178 -11.78 -14.41 -15.86
N LYS A 179 -12.55 -14.98 -16.78
CA LYS A 179 -12.13 -15.13 -18.18
C LYS A 179 -11.79 -13.76 -18.80
N GLY A 180 -10.73 -13.70 -19.59
CA GLY A 180 -10.22 -12.51 -20.27
C GLY A 180 -9.32 -11.61 -19.42
N ALA A 181 -9.00 -12.00 -18.18
CA ALA A 181 -8.09 -11.26 -17.30
C ALA A 181 -7.05 -12.17 -16.64
N VAL A 182 -5.89 -11.58 -16.34
CA VAL A 182 -4.79 -12.19 -15.60
C VAL A 182 -4.48 -11.31 -14.40
N TYR A 183 -4.24 -11.93 -13.25
CA TYR A 183 -3.92 -11.22 -12.01
C TYR A 183 -2.49 -11.50 -11.57
N MET A 184 -1.73 -10.44 -11.30
CA MET A 184 -0.35 -10.53 -10.82
C MET A 184 -0.13 -9.67 -9.59
N THR A 185 0.84 -10.01 -8.76
CA THR A 185 1.15 -9.26 -7.54
C THR A 185 2.46 -8.48 -7.70
N TYR A 186 2.56 -7.31 -7.08
CA TYR A 186 3.70 -6.40 -7.29
C TYR A 186 4.84 -6.62 -6.27
N GLN A 187 4.75 -7.68 -5.48
CA GLN A 187 5.71 -8.06 -4.44
C GLN A 187 7.01 -8.64 -4.99
N TRP A 188 7.03 -9.10 -6.24
CA TRP A 188 8.10 -9.90 -6.82
C TRP A 188 9.18 -9.07 -7.50
N TRP A 189 10.44 -9.46 -7.31
CA TRP A 189 11.59 -8.75 -7.87
C TRP A 189 11.97 -9.26 -9.26
N ILE A 190 11.69 -10.53 -9.59
CA ILE A 190 11.96 -11.12 -10.91
C ILE A 190 10.76 -10.95 -11.83
N GLY A 191 9.57 -11.38 -11.39
CA GLY A 191 8.31 -11.20 -12.10
C GLY A 191 7.66 -9.84 -11.80
N ALA A 192 8.44 -8.76 -11.84
CA ALA A 192 8.01 -7.43 -11.42
C ALA A 192 6.90 -6.87 -12.33
N CYS A 193 5.63 -7.08 -11.97
CA CYS A 193 4.50 -6.71 -12.82
C CYS A 193 4.40 -5.20 -13.12
N ASN A 194 5.00 -4.35 -12.28
CA ASN A 194 5.09 -2.90 -12.53
C ASN A 194 5.90 -2.56 -13.80
N GLU A 195 6.79 -3.44 -14.27
CA GLU A 195 7.49 -3.29 -15.56
C GLU A 195 6.53 -3.35 -16.77
N LEU A 196 5.31 -3.86 -16.56
CA LEU A 196 4.28 -3.95 -17.59
C LEU A 196 3.28 -2.79 -17.56
N VAL A 197 3.17 -2.08 -16.44
CA VAL A 197 2.08 -1.13 -16.19
C VAL A 197 2.47 0.27 -16.69
N ALA A 198 1.57 0.90 -17.45
CA ALA A 198 1.73 2.29 -17.85
C ALA A 198 1.33 3.23 -16.69
N GLU A 199 2.07 4.33 -16.52
CA GLU A 199 1.79 5.37 -15.52
C GLU A 199 0.60 6.25 -15.95
N ASN A 200 -0.59 5.69 -15.85
CA ASN A 200 -1.85 6.38 -16.13
C ASN A 200 -2.29 7.20 -14.91
N LEU A 201 -1.56 8.30 -14.64
CA LEU A 201 -1.83 9.19 -13.52
C LEU A 201 -3.24 9.79 -13.64
N SER A 202 -4.02 9.75 -12.56
CA SER A 202 -5.33 10.42 -12.50
C SER A 202 -5.16 11.92 -12.78
N PRO A 203 -6.07 12.54 -13.56
CA PRO A 203 -5.98 13.96 -13.94
C PRO A 203 -6.10 14.92 -12.75
#